data_AF-A0A9P4WJE5-F1
#
_entry.id   AF-A0A9P4WJE5-F1
#
_cell.length_a   1.000
_cell.length_b   1.000
_cell.length_c   1.000
_cell.angle_alpha   90.00
_cell.angle_beta   90.00
_cell.angle_gamma   90.00
#
_symmetry.space_group_name_H-M   'P 1'
#
loop_
_entity.id
_entity.type
_entity.pdbx_description
1 polymer ?
#
loop_
_entity_poly.entity_id
_entity_poly.type
_entity_poly.pdbx_seq_one_letter_code
_entity_poly.pdbx_strand_id
1 'polypeptide(L)'
;MSDLPRHGYERLPRTSLEAQDFPELKRSVSTSSWLSNLSSRLPGVKTLSERATYTHLVTPRRKKRSILRAIYYTIFAFPYFCAFLVLVAGIFFPSYTNRPAHYVELQQRAANSTEPGRANPYGEKVFIAASLYEDKGQLTSGGWGRSVLELIDLLGPDNVHLSVYEDNPTEAAKQSLDSFRVNVTCNSTIVGERFDSGTLPRVTLPTGETRLKRIAFLAEVRNRALAPIDHQGVKFDKILYLNDVNFHAVDAIQLLFATNIDSTGRTNYGAACALDFINAFKYYDRFATRDFDGRVTGIPFFPYFTSAGSATSRKDILAQKDAVRVRSCWGGMVAYEAQWFQDQAPFEEKPANTTNAAHNTALNRHAPLRFRYEEEIFWEASECCLINADLQYRRTGRGMPAESGIYLNPYIRVAYSEKTLAWLNFIRRPERLYSIIHDILNPMVGFPSPNSRLGDEPGQTVTDTVWEYDDPARGFAHNATSADRAGHWAEITRTAKPGSYCGGPNLLVINDRPEDGEGKWHKILVPEPPKA
;
A
#
# COMPACT_ATOMS: atom_id res chain seq x y z
N MET A 1 -18.56 -21.98 25.29
CA MET A 1 -17.52 -20.94 25.26
C MET A 1 -17.23 -20.67 23.79
N SER A 2 -17.87 -19.63 23.26
CA SER A 2 -17.84 -19.26 21.85
C SER A 2 -16.51 -18.58 21.50
N ASP A 3 -15.74 -19.20 20.60
CA ASP A 3 -14.60 -18.57 19.95
C ASP A 3 -15.13 -17.35 19.16
N LEU A 4 -14.72 -16.15 19.57
CA LEU A 4 -14.94 -14.92 18.79
C LEU A 4 -14.17 -15.05 17.46
N PRO A 5 -14.73 -14.60 16.33
CA PRO A 5 -14.03 -14.62 15.05
C PRO A 5 -12.73 -13.81 15.14
N ARG A 6 -11.62 -14.45 14.72
CA ARG A 6 -10.28 -13.89 14.75
C ARG A 6 -10.11 -12.88 13.63
N HIS A 7 -9.94 -11.62 13.99
CA HIS A 7 -9.67 -10.57 13.02
C HIS A 7 -8.24 -10.68 12.48
N GLY A 8 -8.00 -10.09 11.34
CA GLY A 8 -6.68 -10.01 10.75
C GLY A 8 -6.79 -9.35 9.40
N TYR A 9 -5.67 -8.78 8.99
CA TYR A 9 -5.63 -7.86 7.88
C TYR A 9 -5.57 -8.63 6.57
N GLU A 10 -6.69 -9.24 6.17
CA GLU A 10 -6.81 -9.74 4.81
C GLU A 10 -6.70 -8.55 3.85
N ARG A 11 -5.81 -8.69 2.88
CA ARG A 11 -5.39 -7.65 1.95
C ARG A 11 -6.57 -6.86 1.35
N LEU A 12 -6.47 -5.53 1.28
CA LEU A 12 -7.54 -4.65 0.80
C LEU A 12 -8.07 -5.12 -0.57
N PRO A 13 -9.40 -5.13 -0.77
CA PRO A 13 -9.98 -5.52 -2.04
C PRO A 13 -9.51 -4.56 -3.13
N ARG A 14 -9.29 -5.15 -4.30
CA ARG A 14 -8.93 -4.43 -5.53
C ARG A 14 -10.06 -3.47 -5.88
N THR A 15 -9.71 -2.26 -6.33
CA THR A 15 -10.66 -1.25 -6.82
C THR A 15 -11.62 -1.85 -7.85
N SER A 16 -12.87 -1.39 -7.86
CA SER A 16 -14.06 -1.96 -8.53
C SER A 16 -13.94 -2.33 -10.02
N LEU A 17 -12.93 -1.86 -10.75
CA LEU A 17 -12.63 -2.30 -12.12
C LEU A 17 -12.00 -3.70 -12.22
N GLU A 18 -11.58 -4.31 -11.10
CA GLU A 18 -10.93 -5.63 -11.06
C GLU A 18 -11.79 -6.73 -10.44
N ALA A 19 -13.09 -6.49 -10.19
CA ALA A 19 -14.04 -7.46 -9.62
C ALA A 19 -14.58 -8.48 -10.66
N GLN A 20 -13.84 -8.73 -11.75
CA GLN A 20 -14.03 -9.95 -12.52
C GLN A 20 -13.04 -10.98 -11.99
N ASP A 21 -13.56 -11.85 -11.12
CA ASP A 21 -12.83 -13.03 -10.63
C ASP A 21 -12.38 -13.88 -11.82
N PHE A 22 -11.08 -13.84 -12.13
CA PHE A 22 -10.47 -14.90 -12.90
C PHE A 22 -10.32 -16.11 -11.96
N PRO A 23 -10.86 -17.28 -12.32
CA PRO A 23 -10.85 -18.44 -11.43
C PRO A 23 -9.42 -18.85 -11.06
N GLU A 24 -9.25 -19.29 -9.81
CA GLU A 24 -8.01 -19.83 -9.29
C GLU A 24 -7.46 -20.96 -10.18
N LEU A 25 -6.30 -20.72 -10.78
CA LEU A 25 -5.54 -21.76 -11.47
C LEU A 25 -4.96 -22.71 -10.43
N LYS A 26 -5.65 -23.85 -10.22
CA LYS A 26 -5.13 -25.00 -9.47
C LYS A 26 -3.72 -25.35 -9.97
N ARG A 27 -2.76 -25.38 -9.04
CA ARG A 27 -1.40 -25.90 -9.26
C ARG A 27 -1.50 -27.36 -9.72
N SER A 28 -1.25 -27.59 -11.00
CA SER A 28 -0.87 -28.90 -11.52
C SER A 28 0.62 -29.10 -11.26
N VAL A 29 0.97 -30.05 -10.40
CA VAL A 29 2.31 -30.61 -10.31
C VAL A 29 2.36 -31.78 -11.29
N SER A 30 3.01 -31.60 -12.43
CA SER A 30 3.90 -32.58 -13.06
C SER A 30 4.36 -32.09 -14.43
N THR A 31 5.66 -32.21 -14.63
CA THR A 31 6.46 -31.91 -15.82
C THR A 31 5.93 -32.55 -17.10
N SER A 32 5.52 -31.72 -18.06
CA SER A 32 5.69 -32.03 -19.49
C SER A 32 5.94 -30.72 -20.23
N SER A 33 6.93 -30.71 -21.12
CA SER A 33 7.29 -29.51 -21.89
C SER A 33 6.08 -29.03 -22.70
N TRP A 34 5.73 -27.75 -22.61
CA TRP A 34 4.59 -27.14 -23.30
C TRP A 34 4.49 -27.48 -24.81
N LEU A 35 5.63 -27.78 -25.45
CA LEU A 35 5.71 -28.23 -26.85
C LEU A 35 5.01 -29.58 -27.13
N SER A 36 4.97 -30.51 -26.17
CA SER A 36 4.33 -31.82 -26.37
C SER A 36 2.80 -31.72 -26.37
N ASN A 37 2.24 -30.84 -25.54
CA ASN A 37 0.80 -30.62 -25.43
C ASN A 37 0.20 -29.79 -26.58
N LEU A 38 1.01 -28.98 -27.28
CA LEU A 38 0.55 -28.31 -28.49
C LEU A 38 0.43 -29.27 -29.69
N SER A 39 1.25 -30.34 -29.70
CA SER A 39 1.30 -31.32 -30.79
C SER A 39 0.08 -32.24 -30.87
N SER A 40 -0.66 -32.41 -29.76
CA SER A 40 -1.79 -33.31 -29.64
C SER A 40 -3.15 -32.65 -29.90
N ARG A 41 -3.23 -31.31 -29.90
CA ARG A 41 -4.50 -30.57 -30.00
C ARG A 41 -4.75 -29.85 -31.33
N LEU A 42 -3.79 -29.85 -32.24
CA LEU A 42 -3.90 -29.26 -33.57
C LEU A 42 -3.50 -30.32 -34.63
N PRO A 43 -4.43 -30.85 -35.43
CA PRO A 43 -4.08 -31.78 -36.51
C PRO A 43 -3.25 -31.02 -37.56
N GLY A 44 -1.93 -31.24 -37.53
CA GLY A 44 -0.94 -30.53 -38.36
C GLY A 44 0.33 -30.08 -37.63
N VAL A 45 0.47 -30.30 -36.32
CA VAL A 45 1.69 -29.92 -35.57
C VAL A 45 2.77 -31.02 -35.60
N LYS A 46 2.40 -32.29 -35.82
CA LYS A 46 3.37 -33.39 -36.02
C LYS A 46 4.24 -33.19 -37.27
N THR A 47 3.71 -32.51 -38.29
CA THR A 47 4.47 -32.15 -39.50
C THR A 47 5.37 -30.93 -39.31
N LEU A 48 5.28 -30.18 -38.20
CA LEU A 48 6.12 -29.01 -37.94
C LEU A 48 7.48 -29.35 -37.27
N SER A 49 7.62 -30.54 -36.67
CA SER A 49 8.89 -31.00 -36.07
C SER A 49 9.71 -31.93 -36.96
N GLU A 50 9.23 -32.29 -38.15
CA GLU A 50 9.95 -33.14 -39.10
C GLU A 50 10.98 -32.34 -39.93
N ARG A 51 12.21 -32.85 -39.99
CA ARG A 51 13.33 -32.27 -40.75
C ARG A 51 13.04 -32.14 -42.26
N ALA A 52 12.12 -32.94 -42.79
CA ALA A 52 11.67 -32.89 -44.18
C ALA A 52 10.77 -31.68 -44.51
N THR A 53 10.08 -31.14 -43.51
CA THR A 53 9.24 -29.94 -43.65
C THR A 53 10.11 -28.68 -43.68
N TYR A 54 11.25 -28.70 -42.96
CA TYR A 54 12.28 -27.66 -43.01
C TYR A 54 12.89 -27.51 -44.41
N THR A 55 13.18 -28.60 -45.11
CA THR A 55 13.77 -28.55 -46.47
C THR A 55 12.75 -28.12 -47.54
N HIS A 56 11.47 -28.46 -47.39
CA HIS A 56 10.40 -27.98 -48.29
C HIS A 56 10.07 -26.48 -48.11
N LEU A 57 10.36 -25.89 -46.94
CA LEU A 57 10.21 -24.47 -46.67
C LEU A 57 11.33 -23.59 -47.27
N VAL A 58 12.35 -24.17 -47.91
CA VAL A 58 13.47 -23.40 -48.49
C VAL A 58 13.33 -23.17 -50.00
N THR A 59 12.31 -23.74 -50.67
CA THR A 59 12.11 -23.51 -52.12
C THR A 59 11.28 -22.24 -52.41
N PRO A 60 11.71 -21.35 -53.34
CA PRO A 60 11.14 -20.01 -53.51
C PRO A 60 10.11 -19.96 -54.64
N ARG A 61 8.90 -20.51 -54.46
CA ARG A 61 7.82 -20.32 -55.46
C ARG A 61 6.42 -20.19 -54.82
N ARG A 62 5.89 -18.95 -54.80
CA ARG A 62 4.48 -18.46 -54.63
C ARG A 62 4.20 -17.57 -53.41
N LYS A 63 3.74 -16.33 -53.68
CA LYS A 63 3.43 -15.23 -52.73
C LYS A 63 2.52 -15.61 -51.54
N LYS A 64 1.52 -16.48 -51.70
CA LYS A 64 0.61 -16.89 -50.59
C LYS A 64 1.29 -17.72 -49.48
N ARG A 65 2.37 -18.46 -49.78
CA ARG A 65 3.16 -19.20 -48.78
C ARG A 65 4.15 -18.31 -48.01
N SER A 66 4.36 -17.07 -48.47
CA SER A 66 5.21 -16.08 -47.80
C SER A 66 4.56 -15.51 -46.53
N ILE A 67 3.24 -15.37 -46.51
CA ILE A 67 2.50 -14.82 -45.36
C ILE A 67 2.50 -15.82 -44.21
N LEU A 68 2.22 -17.11 -44.47
CA LEU A 68 2.30 -18.16 -43.46
C LEU A 68 3.71 -18.34 -42.89
N ARG A 69 4.75 -18.24 -43.74
CA ARG A 69 6.15 -18.22 -43.28
C ARG A 69 6.44 -16.99 -42.41
N ALA A 70 5.97 -15.80 -42.80
CA ALA A 70 6.15 -14.59 -42.01
C ALA A 70 5.43 -14.67 -40.66
N ILE A 71 4.19 -15.17 -40.62
CA ILE A 71 3.45 -15.42 -39.38
C ILE A 71 4.21 -16.41 -38.50
N TYR A 72 4.67 -17.52 -39.08
CA TYR A 72 5.47 -18.52 -38.36
C TYR A 72 6.74 -17.90 -37.78
N TYR A 73 7.57 -17.25 -38.59
CA TYR A 73 8.80 -16.59 -38.11
C TYR A 73 8.50 -15.52 -37.05
N THR A 74 7.41 -14.77 -37.19
CA THR A 74 7.01 -13.77 -36.19
C THR A 74 6.66 -14.44 -34.87
N ILE A 75 5.82 -15.49 -34.89
CA ILE A 75 5.41 -16.23 -33.68
C ILE A 75 6.63 -16.83 -32.98
N PHE A 76 7.57 -17.44 -33.72
CA PHE A 76 8.74 -18.07 -33.13
C PHE A 76 9.84 -17.08 -32.75
N ALA A 77 10.04 -15.99 -33.48
CA ALA A 77 11.05 -14.97 -33.17
C ALA A 77 10.62 -14.01 -32.06
N PHE A 78 9.30 -13.75 -31.91
CA PHE A 78 8.76 -12.85 -30.91
C PHE A 78 9.22 -13.14 -29.47
N PRO A 79 9.19 -14.37 -28.93
CA PRO A 79 9.68 -14.63 -27.58
C PRO A 79 11.18 -14.36 -27.44
N TYR A 80 12.00 -14.66 -28.45
CA TYR A 80 13.43 -14.34 -28.43
C TYR A 80 13.69 -12.83 -28.49
N PHE A 81 12.90 -12.11 -29.28
CA PHE A 81 12.96 -10.65 -29.33
C PHE A 81 12.56 -10.03 -28.00
N CYS A 82 11.49 -10.50 -27.36
CA CYS A 82 11.09 -10.06 -26.01
C CYS A 82 12.17 -10.37 -24.98
N ALA A 83 12.76 -11.58 -25.00
CA ALA A 83 13.86 -11.94 -24.12
C ALA A 83 15.10 -11.05 -24.36
N PHE A 84 15.44 -10.77 -25.61
CA PHE A 84 16.51 -9.84 -25.97
C PHE A 84 16.24 -8.44 -25.44
N LEU A 85 15.03 -7.91 -25.60
CA LEU A 85 14.64 -6.60 -25.06
C LEU A 85 14.76 -6.56 -23.54
N VAL A 86 14.27 -7.60 -22.84
CA VAL A 86 14.38 -7.71 -21.37
C VAL A 86 15.85 -7.71 -20.93
N LEU A 87 16.71 -8.47 -21.62
CA LEU A 87 18.14 -8.51 -21.32
C LEU A 87 18.81 -7.15 -21.57
N VAL A 88 18.57 -6.54 -22.73
CA VAL A 88 19.14 -5.23 -23.09
C VAL A 88 18.67 -4.16 -22.11
N ALA A 89 17.37 -4.08 -21.82
CA ALA A 89 16.83 -3.12 -20.86
C ALA A 89 17.39 -3.35 -19.45
N GLY A 90 17.44 -4.62 -19.00
CA GLY A 90 17.93 -4.96 -17.67
C GLY A 90 19.43 -4.77 -17.46
N ILE A 91 20.22 -4.69 -18.54
CA ILE A 91 21.67 -4.42 -18.50
C ILE A 91 21.95 -2.92 -18.66
N PHE A 92 21.40 -2.29 -19.68
CA PHE A 92 21.77 -0.92 -20.08
C PHE A 92 20.86 0.16 -19.51
N PHE A 93 19.62 -0.17 -19.14
CA PHE A 93 18.64 0.78 -18.62
C PHE A 93 17.98 0.29 -17.31
N PRO A 94 18.75 -0.19 -16.32
CA PRO A 94 18.18 -0.78 -15.13
C PRO A 94 17.43 0.27 -14.28
N SER A 95 16.22 -0.07 -13.84
CA SER A 95 15.41 0.79 -12.98
C SER A 95 15.85 0.71 -11.52
N TYR A 96 16.05 1.86 -10.87
CA TYR A 96 16.28 2.02 -9.43
C TYR A 96 17.40 1.12 -8.87
N THR A 97 18.44 0.87 -9.69
CA THR A 97 19.67 0.16 -9.27
C THR A 97 20.82 1.10 -8.98
N ASN A 98 20.85 2.27 -9.61
CA ASN A 98 21.90 3.27 -9.43
C ASN A 98 21.49 4.21 -8.30
N ARG A 99 21.91 3.88 -7.08
CA ARG A 99 21.58 4.67 -5.88
C ARG A 99 22.32 6.02 -5.89
N PRO A 100 21.69 7.11 -5.40
CA PRO A 100 22.38 8.37 -5.17
C PRO A 100 23.59 8.22 -4.22
N ALA A 101 24.57 9.12 -4.30
CA ALA A 101 25.81 9.02 -3.53
C ALA A 101 25.59 8.92 -2.00
N HIS A 102 24.65 9.69 -1.46
CA HIS A 102 24.33 9.69 -0.03
C HIS A 102 23.71 8.35 0.45
N TYR A 103 23.00 7.63 -0.42
CA TYR A 103 22.52 6.27 -0.10
C TYR A 103 23.68 5.28 0.00
N VAL A 104 24.67 5.41 -0.90
CA VAL A 104 25.88 4.58 -0.90
C VAL A 104 26.72 4.87 0.33
N GLU A 105 26.89 6.13 0.70
CA GLU A 105 27.61 6.53 1.93
C GLU A 105 26.94 5.93 3.18
N LEU A 106 25.62 6.08 3.30
CA LEU A 106 24.88 5.53 4.44
C LEU A 106 24.96 4.00 4.50
N GLN A 107 24.91 3.33 3.34
CA GLN A 107 25.10 1.88 3.25
C GLN A 107 26.52 1.46 3.65
N GLN A 108 27.55 2.22 3.28
CA GLN A 108 28.93 1.96 3.69
C GLN A 108 29.11 2.15 5.20
N ARG A 109 28.52 3.19 5.78
CA ARG A 109 28.51 3.40 7.25
C ARG A 109 27.87 2.21 7.97
N ALA A 110 26.75 1.70 7.46
CA ALA A 110 26.09 0.51 7.98
C ALA A 110 26.94 -0.77 7.89
N ALA A 111 27.84 -0.88 6.90
CA ALA A 111 28.65 -2.08 6.66
C ALA A 111 30.05 -2.05 7.28
N ASN A 112 30.63 -0.86 7.48
CA ASN A 112 32.05 -0.70 7.85
C ASN A 112 32.31 -0.78 9.37
N SER A 113 31.27 -0.90 10.19
CA SER A 113 31.39 -0.97 11.65
C SER A 113 30.40 -1.99 12.21
N THR A 114 30.71 -2.52 13.39
CA THR A 114 29.78 -3.35 14.19
C THR A 114 29.24 -2.59 15.41
N GLU A 115 29.64 -1.34 15.60
CA GLU A 115 29.14 -0.52 16.70
C GLU A 115 27.64 -0.22 16.50
N PRO A 116 26.81 -0.32 17.56
CA PRO A 116 25.42 0.09 17.50
C PRO A 116 25.29 1.58 17.14
N GLY A 117 24.27 1.94 16.36
CA GLY A 117 24.01 3.34 15.96
C GLY A 117 24.84 3.85 14.78
N ARG A 118 25.69 3.01 14.18
CA ARG A 118 26.55 3.36 13.04
C ARG A 118 25.82 3.95 11.81
N ALA A 119 24.52 3.68 11.68
CA ALA A 119 23.71 4.15 10.55
C ALA A 119 22.67 5.21 10.95
N ASN A 120 22.80 5.79 12.14
CA ASN A 120 22.04 6.95 12.60
C ASN A 120 22.99 8.17 12.71
N PRO A 121 23.31 8.83 11.57
CA PRO A 121 24.36 9.86 11.53
C PRO A 121 24.07 11.09 12.38
N TYR A 122 22.81 11.29 12.79
CA TYR A 122 22.36 12.46 13.53
C TYR A 122 21.90 12.15 14.95
N GLY A 123 21.97 10.88 15.39
CA GLY A 123 21.49 10.46 16.70
C GLY A 123 20.00 10.72 16.92
N GLU A 124 19.20 10.69 15.85
CA GLU A 124 17.75 10.96 15.91
C GLU A 124 17.03 9.85 16.70
N LYS A 125 16.06 10.24 17.53
CA LYS A 125 15.19 9.33 18.28
C LYS A 125 14.07 8.81 17.38
N VAL A 126 13.98 7.49 17.22
CA VAL A 126 13.05 6.82 16.32
C VAL A 126 12.04 5.98 17.10
N PHE A 127 10.76 6.26 16.92
CA PHE A 127 9.67 5.41 17.40
C PHE A 127 9.24 4.45 16.28
N ILE A 128 9.46 3.15 16.46
CA ILE A 128 9.03 2.13 15.49
C ILE A 128 7.67 1.61 15.93
N ALA A 129 6.66 1.70 15.08
CA ALA A 129 5.30 1.24 15.36
C ALA A 129 4.89 0.13 14.38
N ALA A 130 4.39 -0.99 14.89
CA ALA A 130 3.92 -2.10 14.07
C ALA A 130 2.62 -2.69 14.61
N SER A 131 1.56 -2.65 13.81
CA SER A 131 0.35 -3.44 14.04
C SER A 131 0.45 -4.72 13.21
N LEU A 132 0.64 -5.87 13.86
CA LEU A 132 0.94 -7.13 13.20
C LEU A 132 -0.27 -8.06 13.16
N TYR A 133 -0.17 -9.04 12.28
CA TYR A 133 -1.02 -10.23 12.27
C TYR A 133 -0.13 -11.43 11.95
N GLU A 134 0.05 -12.32 12.91
CA GLU A 134 0.90 -13.51 12.75
C GLU A 134 0.07 -14.77 12.53
N ASP A 135 0.13 -15.31 11.31
CA ASP A 135 -0.30 -16.68 11.08
C ASP A 135 0.79 -17.64 11.60
N LYS A 136 0.45 -18.44 12.61
CA LYS A 136 1.30 -19.50 13.20
C LYS A 136 2.63 -19.00 13.79
N GLY A 137 2.74 -17.72 14.15
CA GLY A 137 3.93 -17.17 14.82
C GLY A 137 5.20 -17.21 13.97
N GLN A 138 5.10 -16.94 12.66
CA GLN A 138 6.22 -17.01 11.72
C GLN A 138 6.86 -15.66 11.41
N LEU A 139 6.26 -14.55 11.83
CA LEU A 139 6.68 -13.23 11.41
C LEU A 139 7.79 -12.71 12.33
N THR A 140 7.52 -12.62 13.64
CA THR A 140 8.50 -12.13 14.62
C THR A 140 9.61 -13.14 14.92
N SER A 141 9.36 -14.44 14.71
CA SER A 141 10.39 -15.48 14.71
C SER A 141 11.16 -15.59 13.38
N GLY A 142 10.72 -14.89 12.33
CA GLY A 142 11.19 -15.04 10.95
C GLY A 142 11.98 -13.86 10.40
N GLY A 143 11.88 -13.64 9.08
CA GLY A 143 12.57 -12.56 8.37
C GLY A 143 12.24 -11.16 8.86
N TRP A 144 10.98 -10.89 9.22
CA TRP A 144 10.56 -9.60 9.77
C TRP A 144 11.26 -9.32 11.10
N GLY A 145 11.22 -10.25 12.05
CA GLY A 145 11.87 -10.09 13.36
C GLY A 145 13.37 -9.87 13.24
N ARG A 146 14.07 -10.67 12.41
CA ARG A 146 15.51 -10.48 12.14
C ARG A 146 15.82 -9.07 11.60
N SER A 147 15.00 -8.57 10.68
CA SER A 147 15.20 -7.26 10.07
C SER A 147 14.96 -6.12 11.05
N VAL A 148 14.00 -6.27 11.97
CA VAL A 148 13.77 -5.28 13.05
C VAL A 148 14.92 -5.27 14.05
N LEU A 149 15.45 -6.42 14.45
CA LEU A 149 16.62 -6.48 15.35
C LEU A 149 17.85 -5.84 14.72
N GLU A 150 18.12 -6.13 13.44
CA GLU A 150 19.21 -5.49 12.69
C GLU A 150 18.98 -3.98 12.56
N LEU A 151 17.74 -3.54 12.36
CA LEU A 151 17.39 -2.12 12.29
C LEU A 151 17.65 -1.40 13.63
N ILE A 152 17.28 -2.01 14.75
CA ILE A 152 17.53 -1.46 16.10
C ILE A 152 19.04 -1.29 16.32
N ASP A 153 19.83 -2.30 15.95
CA ASP A 153 21.30 -2.23 16.02
C ASP A 153 21.86 -1.10 15.15
N LEU A 154 21.40 -0.97 13.90
CA LEU A 154 21.81 0.10 12.98
C LEU A 154 21.46 1.52 13.48
N LEU A 155 20.29 1.67 14.11
CA LEU A 155 19.81 2.94 14.69
C LEU A 155 20.47 3.29 16.03
N GLY A 156 20.96 2.27 16.74
CA GLY A 156 21.46 2.37 18.10
C GLY A 156 20.31 2.12 19.09
N PRO A 157 20.39 1.10 19.96
CA PRO A 157 19.31 0.75 20.89
C PRO A 157 18.82 1.91 21.76
N ASP A 158 19.72 2.81 22.17
CA ASP A 158 19.41 3.99 22.99
C ASP A 158 18.59 5.06 22.24
N ASN A 159 18.52 4.98 20.91
CA ASN A 159 17.78 5.90 20.07
C ASN A 159 16.42 5.36 19.62
N VAL A 160 16.04 4.16 20.04
CA VAL A 160 14.85 3.47 19.52
C VAL A 160 13.86 3.14 20.62
N HIS A 161 12.58 3.37 20.33
CA HIS A 161 11.48 2.71 21.01
C HIS A 161 10.73 1.82 20.04
N LEU A 162 10.60 0.53 20.34
CA LEU A 162 9.84 -0.42 19.52
C LEU A 162 8.46 -0.66 20.12
N SER A 163 7.39 -0.28 19.42
CA SER A 163 6.02 -0.64 19.75
C SER A 163 5.45 -1.64 18.75
N VAL A 164 5.04 -2.80 19.26
CA VAL A 164 4.38 -3.86 18.48
C VAL A 164 3.04 -4.16 19.13
N TYR A 165 1.99 -4.15 18.33
CA TYR A 165 0.63 -4.50 18.74
C TYR A 165 0.08 -5.61 17.86
N GLU A 166 -0.43 -6.68 18.47
CA GLU A 166 -1.19 -7.71 17.77
C GLU A 166 -2.53 -7.95 18.48
N ASP A 167 -3.62 -7.85 17.72
CA ASP A 167 -4.96 -8.11 18.23
C ASP A 167 -5.29 -9.61 18.15
N ASN A 168 -5.84 -10.15 19.23
CA ASN A 168 -6.31 -11.54 19.33
C ASN A 168 -5.30 -12.60 18.84
N PRO A 169 -4.01 -12.55 19.26
CA PRO A 169 -2.98 -13.45 18.76
C PRO A 169 -3.29 -14.91 19.12
N THR A 170 -2.94 -15.82 18.21
CA THR A 170 -2.92 -17.26 18.49
C THR A 170 -1.86 -17.61 19.53
N GLU A 171 -1.96 -18.78 20.18
CA GLU A 171 -0.92 -19.21 21.12
C GLU A 171 0.47 -19.30 20.48
N ALA A 172 0.56 -19.72 19.22
CA ALA A 172 1.82 -19.71 18.47
C ALA A 172 2.34 -18.28 18.23
N ALA A 173 1.46 -17.33 17.90
CA ALA A 173 1.82 -15.92 17.75
C ALA A 173 2.31 -15.31 19.07
N LYS A 174 1.64 -15.59 20.19
CA LYS A 174 2.09 -15.16 21.53
C LYS A 174 3.49 -15.69 21.85
N GLN A 175 3.73 -16.98 21.63
CA GLN A 175 5.06 -17.58 21.82
C GLN A 175 6.13 -16.95 20.94
N SER A 176 5.79 -16.61 19.69
CA SER A 176 6.68 -15.92 18.77
C SER A 176 7.02 -14.51 19.27
N LEU A 177 6.01 -13.73 19.67
CA LEU A 177 6.17 -12.40 20.26
C LEU A 177 7.01 -12.43 21.55
N ASP A 178 6.78 -13.42 22.42
CA ASP A 178 7.53 -13.58 23.67
C ASP A 178 9.00 -13.90 23.40
N SER A 179 9.25 -14.81 22.45
CA SER A 179 10.62 -15.17 22.02
C SER A 179 11.34 -13.99 21.37
N PHE A 180 10.61 -13.20 20.57
CA PHE A 180 11.13 -11.99 19.95
C PHE A 180 11.47 -10.93 21.00
N ARG A 181 10.61 -10.72 22.00
CA ARG A 181 10.83 -9.75 23.10
C ARG A 181 12.14 -9.98 23.85
N VAL A 182 12.54 -11.24 24.05
CA VAL A 182 13.82 -11.58 24.72
C VAL A 182 15.04 -11.06 23.97
N ASN A 183 14.96 -10.96 22.64
CA ASN A 183 16.07 -10.53 21.79
C ASN A 183 16.09 -9.02 21.51
N VAL A 184 15.03 -8.29 21.87
CA VAL A 184 14.94 -6.84 21.65
C VAL A 184 15.85 -6.11 22.64
N THR A 185 16.77 -5.30 22.11
CA THR A 185 17.82 -4.62 22.90
C THR A 185 17.48 -3.18 23.26
N CYS A 186 16.44 -2.59 22.66
CA CYS A 186 15.99 -1.22 22.94
C CYS A 186 14.79 -1.19 23.89
N ASN A 187 14.36 0.02 24.30
CA ASN A 187 13.08 0.17 24.99
C ASN A 187 11.94 -0.31 24.08
N SER A 188 10.96 -1.04 24.63
CA SER A 188 9.90 -1.60 23.82
C SER A 188 8.56 -1.78 24.55
N THR A 189 7.49 -1.75 23.78
CA THR A 189 6.12 -2.04 24.20
C THR A 189 5.52 -3.03 23.20
N ILE A 190 5.69 -4.32 23.50
CA ILE A 190 5.22 -5.43 22.66
C ILE A 190 3.99 -6.04 23.33
N VAL A 191 2.82 -5.88 22.74
CA VAL A 191 1.53 -6.26 23.33
C VAL A 191 0.78 -7.18 22.37
N GLY A 192 0.39 -8.35 22.88
CA GLY A 192 -0.56 -9.25 22.23
C GLY A 192 -1.73 -9.48 23.17
N GLU A 193 -2.90 -8.92 22.87
CA GLU A 193 -4.05 -8.91 23.78
C GLU A 193 -5.35 -9.39 23.13
N ARG A 194 -6.32 -9.79 23.95
CA ARG A 194 -7.68 -10.03 23.48
C ARG A 194 -8.36 -8.68 23.27
N PHE A 195 -8.75 -8.39 22.04
CA PHE A 195 -9.39 -7.13 21.67
C PHE A 195 -10.86 -7.37 21.35
N ASP A 196 -11.74 -6.70 22.10
CA ASP A 196 -13.18 -6.73 21.86
C ASP A 196 -13.58 -5.71 20.79
N SER A 197 -13.74 -6.17 19.55
CA SER A 197 -14.18 -5.35 18.43
C SER A 197 -15.61 -4.81 18.60
N GLY A 198 -16.41 -5.34 19.54
CA GLY A 198 -17.74 -4.81 19.87
C GLY A 198 -17.70 -3.42 20.49
N THR A 199 -16.54 -2.99 21.01
CA THR A 199 -16.34 -1.64 21.56
C THR A 199 -16.16 -0.56 20.48
N LEU A 200 -15.95 -0.96 19.23
CA LEU A 200 -15.74 -0.03 18.12
C LEU A 200 -17.06 0.54 17.59
N PRO A 201 -17.05 1.80 17.08
CA PRO A 201 -18.23 2.39 16.47
C PRO A 201 -18.74 1.57 15.28
N ARG A 202 -20.07 1.44 15.18
CA ARG A 202 -20.76 0.71 14.12
C ARG A 202 -21.60 1.65 13.28
N VAL A 203 -21.78 1.32 12.01
CA VAL A 203 -22.70 2.01 11.11
C VAL A 203 -24.00 1.21 10.98
N THR A 204 -25.11 1.92 10.88
CA THR A 204 -26.45 1.34 10.65
C THR A 204 -26.77 1.43 9.17
N LEU A 205 -26.97 0.28 8.52
CA LEU A 205 -27.39 0.19 7.13
C LEU A 205 -28.84 0.65 6.96
N PRO A 206 -29.25 1.04 5.75
CA PRO A 206 -30.66 1.33 5.45
C PRO A 206 -31.63 0.18 5.75
N THR A 207 -31.14 -1.07 5.82
CA THR A 207 -31.91 -2.24 6.26
C THR A 207 -32.17 -2.30 7.78
N GLY A 208 -31.64 -1.34 8.55
CA GLY A 208 -31.67 -1.31 10.02
C GLY A 208 -30.55 -2.11 10.69
N GLU A 209 -29.73 -2.78 9.90
CA GLU A 209 -28.68 -3.66 10.36
C GLU A 209 -27.40 -2.91 10.76
N THR A 210 -26.78 -3.28 11.88
CA THR A 210 -25.51 -2.66 12.31
C THR A 210 -24.28 -3.48 11.89
N ARG A 211 -23.26 -2.78 11.36
CA ARG A 211 -21.99 -3.36 10.89
C ARG A 211 -20.79 -2.57 11.40
N LEU A 212 -19.70 -3.28 11.70
CA LEU A 212 -18.40 -2.66 11.99
C LEU A 212 -17.67 -2.40 10.67
N LYS A 213 -17.36 -1.13 10.38
CA LYS A 213 -16.53 -0.79 9.22
C LYS A 213 -15.12 -1.34 9.41
N ARG A 214 -14.59 -1.99 8.38
CA ARG A 214 -13.24 -2.51 8.37
C ARG A 214 -12.21 -1.43 8.67
N ILE A 215 -12.34 -0.26 8.05
CA ILE A 215 -11.36 0.83 8.22
C ILE A 215 -11.38 1.38 9.66
N ALA A 216 -12.53 1.37 10.34
CA ALA A 216 -12.59 1.73 11.76
C ALA A 216 -11.73 0.80 12.61
N PHE A 217 -11.80 -0.51 12.34
CA PHE A 217 -10.93 -1.50 12.96
C PHE A 217 -9.44 -1.28 12.62
N LEU A 218 -9.10 -1.04 11.34
CA LEU A 218 -7.71 -0.75 10.92
C LEU A 218 -7.14 0.51 11.60
N ALA A 219 -7.95 1.55 11.74
CA ALA A 219 -7.52 2.80 12.37
C ALA A 219 -7.22 2.58 13.86
N GLU A 220 -8.09 1.86 14.56
CA GLU A 220 -7.92 1.55 15.98
C GLU A 220 -6.61 0.82 16.26
N VAL A 221 -6.34 -0.28 15.54
CA VAL A 221 -5.16 -1.11 15.84
C VAL A 221 -3.83 -0.40 15.53
N ARG A 222 -3.82 0.52 14.55
CA ARG A 222 -2.66 1.38 14.28
C ARG A 222 -2.49 2.45 15.34
N ASN A 223 -3.59 2.99 15.86
CA ASN A 223 -3.57 3.90 16.99
C ASN A 223 -3.08 3.20 18.27
N ARG A 224 -3.43 1.94 18.49
CA ARG A 224 -2.90 1.14 19.60
C ARG A 224 -1.40 0.88 19.48
N ALA A 225 -0.91 0.59 18.28
CA ALA A 225 0.53 0.50 18.01
C ALA A 225 1.26 1.85 18.17
N LEU A 226 0.56 2.98 18.00
CA LEU A 226 1.15 4.31 18.22
C LEU A 226 1.12 4.74 19.68
N ALA A 227 0.07 4.37 20.42
CA ALA A 227 -0.29 4.91 21.73
C ALA A 227 0.88 5.02 22.72
N PRO A 228 1.85 4.08 22.79
CA PRO A 228 2.97 4.22 23.70
C PRO A 228 3.82 5.49 23.50
N ILE A 229 3.77 6.15 22.33
CA ILE A 229 4.50 7.40 22.05
C ILE A 229 4.15 8.51 23.05
N ASP A 230 2.91 8.55 23.54
CA ASP A 230 2.41 9.60 24.44
C ASP A 230 2.92 9.44 25.88
N HIS A 231 3.51 8.29 26.21
CA HIS A 231 3.84 7.90 27.58
C HIS A 231 5.33 7.65 27.82
N GLN A 232 6.19 7.78 26.80
CA GLN A 232 7.64 7.52 26.97
C GLN A 232 8.40 8.67 27.64
N GLY A 233 7.85 9.89 27.67
CA GLY A 233 8.58 11.07 28.16
C GLY A 233 9.80 11.44 27.31
N VAL A 234 9.91 10.89 26.10
CA VAL A 234 10.99 11.13 25.13
C VAL A 234 10.42 11.92 23.96
N LYS A 235 11.14 12.96 23.52
CA LYS A 235 10.85 13.64 22.26
C LYS A 235 11.41 12.80 21.12
N PHE A 236 10.53 12.20 20.31
CA PHE A 236 10.97 11.49 19.11
C PHE A 236 11.15 12.49 17.96
N ASP A 237 12.08 12.17 17.05
CA ASP A 237 12.33 12.92 15.83
C ASP A 237 11.59 12.28 14.65
N LYS A 238 11.59 10.94 14.60
CA LYS A 238 10.97 10.14 13.53
C LYS A 238 10.04 9.07 14.08
N ILE A 239 8.99 8.78 13.32
CA ILE A 239 8.19 7.56 13.48
C ILE A 239 8.43 6.67 12.26
N LEU A 240 8.67 5.38 12.47
CA LEU A 240 8.69 4.37 11.41
C LEU A 240 7.54 3.40 11.62
N TYR A 241 6.55 3.44 10.74
CA TYR A 241 5.52 2.42 10.68
C TYR A 241 5.95 1.23 9.84
N LEU A 242 5.74 0.02 10.38
CA LEU A 242 6.00 -1.25 9.72
C LEU A 242 4.73 -2.10 9.68
N ASN A 243 4.34 -2.53 8.48
CA ASN A 243 3.37 -3.61 8.32
C ASN A 243 4.06 -4.98 8.49
N ASP A 244 3.29 -6.06 8.31
CA ASP A 244 3.69 -7.46 8.19
C ASP A 244 4.45 -7.79 6.87
N VAL A 245 5.43 -6.95 6.51
CA VAL A 245 6.23 -7.06 5.29
C VAL A 245 7.68 -7.42 5.58
N ASN A 246 8.29 -8.24 4.75
CA ASN A 246 9.73 -8.48 4.78
C ASN A 246 10.46 -7.30 4.11
N PHE A 247 11.55 -6.85 4.73
CA PHE A 247 12.34 -5.71 4.27
C PHE A 247 13.83 -5.93 4.59
N HIS A 248 14.70 -5.06 4.08
CA HIS A 248 16.10 -5.00 4.50
C HIS A 248 16.31 -3.83 5.45
N ALA A 249 17.01 -4.02 6.58
CA ALA A 249 17.20 -2.98 7.58
C ALA A 249 17.87 -1.71 7.01
N VAL A 250 18.85 -1.88 6.11
CA VAL A 250 19.50 -0.78 5.39
C VAL A 250 18.50 0.05 4.56
N ASP A 251 17.49 -0.58 3.96
CA ASP A 251 16.47 0.12 3.19
C ASP A 251 15.56 0.95 4.12
N ALA A 252 15.27 0.48 5.35
CA ALA A 252 14.54 1.26 6.35
C ALA A 252 15.34 2.47 6.86
N ILE A 253 16.64 2.31 7.10
CA ILE A 253 17.57 3.41 7.43
C ILE A 253 17.60 4.47 6.31
N GLN A 254 17.67 4.02 5.05
CA GLN A 254 17.64 4.93 3.90
C GLN A 254 16.30 5.66 3.77
N LEU A 255 15.18 5.01 4.09
CA LEU A 255 13.88 5.69 4.15
C LEU A 255 13.89 6.82 5.20
N LEU A 256 14.43 6.55 6.39
CA LEU A 256 14.48 7.49 7.52
C LEU A 256 15.41 8.69 7.28
N PHE A 257 16.60 8.46 6.71
CA PHE A 257 17.69 9.45 6.72
C PHE A 257 18.24 9.84 5.34
N ALA A 258 17.84 9.17 4.26
CA ALA A 258 18.34 9.44 2.92
C ALA A 258 17.26 9.90 1.93
N THR A 259 15.97 9.82 2.26
CA THR A 259 14.90 10.23 1.34
C THR A 259 14.68 11.74 1.37
N ASN A 260 14.75 12.38 0.19
CA ASN A 260 14.52 13.83 0.04
C ASN A 260 15.37 14.68 1.00
N ILE A 261 16.68 14.44 1.03
CA ILE A 261 17.60 15.23 1.85
C ILE A 261 17.77 16.66 1.31
N ASP A 262 17.89 17.62 2.21
CA ASP A 262 18.19 19.01 1.89
C ASP A 262 19.71 19.28 1.82
N SER A 263 20.10 20.53 1.63
CA SER A 263 21.50 20.95 1.56
C SER A 263 22.30 20.74 2.86
N THR A 264 21.63 20.51 3.99
CA THR A 264 22.25 20.18 5.29
C THR A 264 22.48 18.68 5.47
N GLY A 265 21.98 17.86 4.53
CA GLY A 265 22.03 16.40 4.58
C GLY A 265 20.89 15.77 5.38
N ARG A 266 19.95 16.57 5.92
CA ARG A 266 18.80 16.08 6.70
C ARG A 266 17.59 15.88 5.81
N THR A 267 16.73 14.95 6.19
CA THR A 267 15.50 14.66 5.43
C THR A 267 14.47 15.77 5.55
N ASN A 268 13.89 16.17 4.41
CA ASN A 268 12.86 17.19 4.34
C ASN A 268 11.55 16.59 3.82
N TYR A 269 10.80 15.91 4.67
CA TYR A 269 9.50 15.37 4.34
C TYR A 269 8.58 15.42 5.55
N GLY A 270 7.27 15.47 5.34
CA GLY A 270 6.30 15.13 6.39
C GLY A 270 6.12 13.62 6.48
N ALA A 271 6.11 12.93 5.34
CA ALA A 271 6.15 11.48 5.26
C ALA A 271 6.94 10.97 4.03
N ALA A 272 7.56 9.79 4.18
CA ALA A 272 8.23 9.06 3.11
C ALA A 272 7.87 7.57 3.17
N CYS A 273 7.38 6.98 2.08
CA CYS A 273 6.92 5.59 2.05
C CYS A 273 7.78 4.71 1.13
N ALA A 274 7.88 3.42 1.47
CA ALA A 274 8.40 2.39 0.60
C ALA A 274 7.38 1.97 -0.49
N LEU A 275 7.77 1.03 -1.35
CA LEU A 275 6.88 0.30 -2.26
C LEU A 275 6.73 -1.16 -1.81
N ASP A 276 5.48 -1.64 -1.64
CA ASP A 276 5.21 -3.03 -1.29
C ASP A 276 4.78 -3.91 -2.47
N PHE A 277 5.23 -5.16 -2.41
CA PHE A 277 5.01 -6.12 -3.48
C PHE A 277 4.34 -7.38 -2.97
N ILE A 278 3.18 -7.70 -3.55
CA ILE A 278 2.48 -8.98 -3.35
C ILE A 278 3.16 -10.10 -4.15
N ASN A 279 3.74 -9.77 -5.29
CA ASN A 279 4.60 -10.64 -6.10
C ASN A 279 5.66 -9.78 -6.81
N ALA A 280 6.59 -10.41 -7.51
CA ALA A 280 7.79 -9.74 -7.99
C ALA A 280 7.59 -8.58 -9.00
N PHE A 281 6.38 -8.38 -9.54
CA PHE A 281 6.07 -7.28 -10.46
C PHE A 281 4.81 -6.47 -10.07
N LYS A 282 3.98 -6.99 -9.15
CA LYS A 282 2.70 -6.38 -8.78
C LYS A 282 2.84 -5.53 -7.51
N TYR A 283 2.72 -4.23 -7.69
CA TYR A 283 2.55 -3.25 -6.61
C TYR A 283 1.22 -3.48 -5.90
N TYR A 284 1.25 -3.51 -4.57
CA TYR A 284 0.11 -3.94 -3.78
C TYR A 284 -0.75 -2.78 -3.27
N ASP A 285 -0.17 -1.81 -2.57
CA ASP A 285 -0.91 -0.81 -1.80
C ASP A 285 -1.50 0.36 -2.62
N ARG A 286 -2.47 0.02 -3.46
CA ARG A 286 -3.18 0.99 -4.31
C ARG A 286 -4.30 1.73 -3.59
N PHE A 287 -4.79 1.19 -2.46
CA PHE A 287 -5.90 1.81 -1.74
C PHE A 287 -5.44 3.05 -0.97
N ALA A 288 -4.27 3.02 -0.33
CA ALA A 288 -3.71 4.19 0.36
C ALA A 288 -3.03 5.17 -0.60
N THR A 289 -2.53 4.69 -1.74
CA THR A 289 -1.65 5.49 -2.61
C THR A 289 -2.42 6.36 -3.59
N ARG A 290 -2.07 7.65 -3.61
CA ARG A 290 -2.66 8.66 -4.49
C ARG A 290 -1.55 9.44 -5.16
N ASP A 291 -1.66 9.63 -6.48
CA ASP A 291 -0.73 10.47 -7.21
C ASP A 291 -0.75 11.91 -6.70
N PHE A 292 0.14 12.75 -7.22
CA PHE A 292 0.26 14.14 -6.82
C PHE A 292 -1.01 14.97 -7.02
N ASP A 293 -1.90 14.57 -7.92
CA ASP A 293 -3.17 15.24 -8.13
C ASP A 293 -4.32 14.60 -7.34
N GLY A 294 -4.04 13.62 -6.47
CA GLY A 294 -5.02 12.92 -5.64
C GLY A 294 -5.73 11.77 -6.37
N ARG A 295 -5.27 11.36 -7.55
CA ARG A 295 -5.89 10.28 -8.32
C ARG A 295 -5.36 8.91 -7.88
N VAL A 296 -6.17 7.88 -8.10
CA VAL A 296 -5.75 6.50 -7.90
C VAL A 296 -4.60 6.13 -8.85
N THR A 297 -3.79 5.17 -8.45
CA THR A 297 -2.78 4.55 -9.31
C THR A 297 -3.42 3.84 -10.51
N GLY A 298 -2.65 3.71 -11.58
CA GLY A 298 -3.00 2.86 -12.72
C GLY A 298 -2.85 1.38 -12.40
N ILE A 299 -2.82 0.55 -13.45
CA ILE A 299 -2.53 -0.88 -13.33
C ILE A 299 -1.26 -1.14 -12.50
N PRO A 300 -1.21 -2.24 -11.73
CA PRO A 300 -0.33 -2.38 -10.57
C PRO A 300 1.13 -2.77 -10.93
N PHE A 301 1.68 -2.28 -12.03
CA PHE A 301 3.08 -2.49 -12.39
C PHE A 301 3.71 -1.19 -12.89
N PHE A 302 5.04 -1.18 -12.98
CA PHE A 302 5.79 0.03 -13.29
C PHE A 302 5.23 0.77 -14.54
N PRO A 303 5.09 2.11 -14.49
CA PRO A 303 5.49 3.04 -13.44
C PRO A 303 4.39 3.38 -12.42
N TYR A 304 3.37 2.53 -12.27
CA TYR A 304 2.28 2.58 -11.28
C TYR A 304 1.30 3.76 -11.41
N PHE A 305 1.76 4.94 -11.83
CA PHE A 305 0.94 6.15 -12.01
C PHE A 305 0.58 6.38 -13.47
N THR A 306 -0.65 6.84 -13.69
CA THR A 306 -1.17 7.16 -15.03
C THR A 306 -0.56 8.46 -15.57
N SER A 307 -0.80 8.73 -16.86
CA SER A 307 -0.43 9.98 -17.52
C SER A 307 -1.50 11.08 -17.39
N ALA A 308 -2.56 10.86 -16.61
CA ALA A 308 -3.64 11.82 -16.42
C ALA A 308 -3.23 13.00 -15.53
N GLY A 309 -3.96 14.11 -15.64
CA GLY A 309 -3.72 15.32 -14.86
C GLY A 309 -2.34 15.94 -15.16
N SER A 310 -1.63 16.36 -14.12
CA SER A 310 -0.26 16.88 -14.21
C SER A 310 0.77 15.79 -14.53
N ALA A 311 0.41 14.53 -14.27
CA ALA A 311 1.28 13.35 -14.34
C ALA A 311 2.59 13.51 -13.52
N THR A 312 2.57 14.33 -12.48
CA THR A 312 3.77 14.68 -11.69
C THR A 312 4.44 13.44 -11.10
N SER A 313 3.68 12.58 -10.41
CA SER A 313 4.22 11.33 -9.84
C SER A 313 4.77 10.38 -10.90
N ARG A 314 4.08 10.26 -12.06
CA ARG A 314 4.57 9.45 -13.19
C ARG A 314 5.90 9.98 -13.72
N LYS A 315 6.01 11.29 -13.94
CA LYS A 315 7.25 11.93 -14.41
C LYS A 315 8.39 11.71 -13.42
N ASP A 316 8.11 11.85 -12.12
CA ASP A 316 9.11 11.61 -11.07
C ASP A 316 9.59 10.14 -11.05
N ILE A 317 8.68 9.14 -11.20
CA ILE A 317 9.04 7.72 -11.32
C ILE A 317 9.91 7.45 -12.56
N LEU A 318 9.50 7.97 -13.72
CA LEU A 318 10.23 7.78 -14.97
C LEU A 318 11.60 8.48 -14.95
N ALA A 319 11.72 9.57 -14.18
CA ALA A 319 12.96 10.27 -13.89
C ALA A 319 13.82 9.61 -12.79
N GLN A 320 13.38 8.47 -12.24
CA GLN A 320 14.15 7.70 -11.26
C GLN A 320 14.46 8.44 -9.95
N LYS A 321 13.58 9.38 -9.57
CA LYS A 321 13.70 10.12 -8.32
C LYS A 321 13.46 9.21 -7.12
N ASP A 322 14.19 9.46 -6.04
CA ASP A 322 13.99 8.85 -4.73
C ASP A 322 12.85 9.52 -3.94
N ALA A 323 12.56 10.78 -4.25
CA ALA A 323 11.46 11.56 -3.70
C ALA A 323 10.35 11.76 -4.75
N VAL A 324 9.57 10.72 -5.03
CA VAL A 324 8.42 10.82 -5.95
C VAL A 324 7.28 11.52 -5.24
N ARG A 325 6.89 12.70 -5.73
CA ARG A 325 5.82 13.50 -5.12
C ARG A 325 4.47 12.79 -5.26
N VAL A 326 3.76 12.64 -4.15
CA VAL A 326 2.44 11.99 -4.08
C VAL A 326 1.54 12.74 -3.09
N ARG A 327 0.23 12.51 -3.15
CA ARG A 327 -0.69 12.97 -2.10
C ARG A 327 -0.77 12.02 -0.93
N SER A 328 -0.53 10.74 -1.16
CA SER A 328 -0.53 9.73 -0.13
C SER A 328 0.19 8.49 -0.60
N CYS A 329 0.82 7.79 0.33
CA CYS A 329 1.38 6.45 0.17
C CYS A 329 1.37 5.73 1.53
N TRP A 330 1.52 4.41 1.51
CA TRP A 330 1.82 3.63 2.71
C TRP A 330 2.85 2.53 2.43
N GLY A 331 2.59 1.69 1.42
CA GLY A 331 3.61 0.82 0.82
C GLY A 331 4.36 -0.09 1.78
N GLY A 332 3.71 -0.50 2.87
CA GLY A 332 4.20 -1.45 3.87
C GLY A 332 5.21 -0.90 4.89
N MET A 333 5.84 0.23 4.61
CA MET A 333 6.79 0.90 5.50
C MET A 333 6.78 2.40 5.26
N VAL A 334 6.54 3.20 6.30
CA VAL A 334 6.44 4.67 6.20
C VAL A 334 7.20 5.35 7.33
N ALA A 335 8.01 6.33 6.97
CA ALA A 335 8.65 7.25 7.90
C ALA A 335 7.86 8.57 7.99
N TYR A 336 7.63 9.08 9.19
CA TYR A 336 7.02 10.38 9.46
C TYR A 336 7.92 11.27 10.34
N GLU A 337 7.74 12.58 10.25
CA GLU A 337 8.21 13.50 11.32
C GLU A 337 7.35 13.30 12.57
N ALA A 338 7.98 12.92 13.68
CA ALA A 338 7.25 12.56 14.90
C ALA A 338 6.51 13.75 15.54
N GLN A 339 6.97 14.98 15.28
CA GLN A 339 6.37 16.19 15.85
C GLN A 339 4.85 16.32 15.62
N TRP A 340 4.34 15.78 14.51
CA TRP A 340 2.91 15.85 14.18
C TRP A 340 2.04 14.85 14.95
N PHE A 341 2.67 13.88 15.61
CA PHE A 341 2.05 12.71 16.24
C PHE A 341 2.25 12.66 17.76
N GLN A 342 2.89 13.67 18.35
CA GLN A 342 3.13 13.77 19.78
C GLN A 342 2.79 15.18 20.27
N ASP A 343 2.38 15.30 21.53
CA ASP A 343 2.19 16.60 22.16
C ASP A 343 3.55 17.30 22.28
N GLN A 344 3.64 18.53 21.76
CA GLN A 344 4.85 19.33 21.81
C GLN A 344 4.98 20.11 23.13
N ALA A 345 3.86 20.37 23.82
CA ALA A 345 3.84 21.22 25.01
C ALA A 345 4.81 20.78 26.13
N PRO A 346 5.04 19.47 26.38
CA PRO A 346 6.04 19.02 27.37
C PRO A 346 7.50 19.32 26.99
N PHE A 347 7.77 19.57 25.70
CA PHE A 347 9.12 19.73 25.15
C PHE A 347 9.42 21.15 24.66
N GLU A 348 8.42 22.02 24.64
CA GLU A 348 8.59 23.44 24.36
C GLU A 348 9.07 24.18 25.61
N GLU A 349 10.12 25.00 25.47
CA GLU A 349 10.52 25.90 26.54
C GLU A 349 9.42 26.96 26.75
N LYS A 350 8.88 27.06 27.98
CA LYS A 350 7.83 28.02 28.30
C LYS A 350 8.26 29.44 27.93
N PRO A 351 7.55 30.14 27.01
CA PRO A 351 7.78 31.56 26.80
C PRO A 351 7.43 32.31 28.08
N ALA A 352 8.29 33.23 28.52
CA ALA A 352 8.15 33.93 29.79
C ALA A 352 6.92 34.86 29.90
N ASN A 353 6.06 34.98 28.88
CA ASN A 353 4.86 35.81 28.92
C ASN A 353 3.84 35.38 27.86
N THR A 354 2.81 34.61 28.22
CA THR A 354 1.63 34.47 27.36
C THR A 354 0.35 34.34 28.17
N THR A 355 -0.63 35.20 27.87
CA THR A 355 -1.92 35.32 28.54
C THR A 355 -2.91 34.21 28.13
N ASN A 356 -3.68 33.73 29.11
CA ASN A 356 -4.56 32.54 29.06
C ASN A 356 -5.64 32.50 27.97
N ALA A 357 -5.95 33.61 27.27
CA ALA A 357 -7.03 33.66 26.28
C ALA A 357 -6.68 33.07 24.90
N ALA A 358 -5.39 33.03 24.52
CA ALA A 358 -4.92 32.44 23.27
C ALA A 358 -4.79 30.90 23.32
N HIS A 359 -4.93 30.31 24.50
CA HIS A 359 -4.63 28.89 24.74
C HIS A 359 -5.75 27.96 24.24
N ASN A 360 -7.02 28.38 24.35
CA ASN A 360 -8.17 27.50 24.10
C ASN A 360 -8.49 27.26 22.61
N THR A 361 -8.18 28.21 21.71
CA THR A 361 -8.30 28.04 20.26
C THR A 361 -7.06 27.41 19.62
N ALA A 362 -5.90 27.51 20.27
CA ALA A 362 -4.69 26.80 19.88
C ALA A 362 -4.79 25.30 20.19
N LEU A 363 -5.38 24.91 21.34
CA LEU A 363 -5.43 23.53 21.83
C LEU A 363 -5.98 22.51 20.80
N ASN A 364 -7.00 22.88 20.01
CA ASN A 364 -7.56 22.01 18.96
C ASN A 364 -6.67 21.87 17.71
N ARG A 365 -5.71 22.79 17.47
CA ARG A 365 -4.71 22.67 16.40
C ARG A 365 -3.48 21.84 16.83
N HIS A 366 -3.37 21.50 18.11
CA HIS A 366 -2.20 20.80 18.68
C HIS A 366 -2.45 19.34 19.06
N ALA A 367 -3.68 18.84 19.03
CA ALA A 367 -3.95 17.44 19.36
C ALA A 367 -3.15 16.51 18.42
N PRO A 368 -2.40 15.52 18.88
CA PRO A 368 -1.59 14.67 18.01
C PRO A 368 -2.36 14.00 16.86
N LEU A 369 -1.71 13.80 15.70
CA LEU A 369 -2.29 13.04 14.59
C LEU A 369 -2.56 11.58 14.98
N ARG A 370 -3.76 11.10 14.66
CA ARG A 370 -4.19 9.71 14.87
C ARG A 370 -4.93 9.22 13.63
N PHE A 371 -4.85 7.92 13.38
CA PHE A 371 -5.59 7.29 12.29
C PHE A 371 -7.08 7.42 12.54
N ARG A 372 -7.83 7.72 11.47
CA ARG A 372 -9.28 7.82 11.48
C ARG A 372 -9.86 7.06 10.28
N TYR A 373 -11.17 6.93 10.27
CA TYR A 373 -11.93 6.32 9.18
C TYR A 373 -13.05 7.28 8.75
N GLU A 374 -13.67 7.00 7.59
CA GLU A 374 -14.85 7.75 7.15
C GLU A 374 -16.12 7.18 7.77
N GLU A 375 -16.92 8.03 8.39
CA GLU A 375 -18.14 7.64 9.11
C GLU A 375 -19.33 7.38 8.18
N GLU A 376 -19.31 7.96 6.98
CA GLU A 376 -20.36 7.80 5.98
C GLU A 376 -20.48 6.33 5.54
N ILE A 377 -21.73 5.86 5.40
CA ILE A 377 -22.03 4.43 5.22
C ILE A 377 -21.46 3.89 3.91
N PHE A 378 -21.67 4.58 2.78
CA PHE A 378 -21.29 4.09 1.45
C PHE A 378 -20.04 4.77 0.87
N TRP A 379 -19.21 5.35 1.73
CA TRP A 379 -17.92 5.90 1.35
C TRP A 379 -16.81 5.31 2.20
N GLU A 380 -15.80 4.73 1.55
CA GLU A 380 -14.62 4.17 2.22
C GLU A 380 -13.36 4.89 1.74
N ALA A 381 -12.50 5.24 2.69
CA ALA A 381 -11.19 5.80 2.44
C ALA A 381 -10.16 5.06 3.30
N SER A 382 -8.95 4.88 2.79
CA SER A 382 -7.87 4.27 3.56
C SER A 382 -7.48 5.14 4.74
N GLU A 383 -7.42 4.58 5.94
CA GLU A 383 -6.87 5.23 7.14
C GLU A 383 -5.43 5.72 6.91
N CYS A 384 -4.64 4.97 6.14
CA CYS A 384 -3.29 5.34 5.75
C CYS A 384 -3.24 6.49 4.73
N CYS A 385 -4.31 6.72 3.98
CA CYS A 385 -4.43 7.92 3.15
C CYS A 385 -4.93 9.12 3.94
N LEU A 386 -5.92 8.91 4.81
CA LEU A 386 -6.49 9.96 5.64
C LEU A 386 -5.44 10.58 6.56
N ILE A 387 -4.54 9.78 7.15
CA ILE A 387 -3.45 10.30 7.99
C ILE A 387 -2.50 11.23 7.21
N ASN A 388 -2.19 10.91 5.95
CA ASN A 388 -1.37 11.76 5.07
C ASN A 388 -2.10 13.05 4.66
N ALA A 389 -3.41 12.98 4.47
CA ALA A 389 -4.23 14.15 4.18
C ALA A 389 -4.33 15.08 5.40
N ASP A 390 -4.53 14.52 6.59
CA ASP A 390 -4.56 15.27 7.85
C ASP A 390 -3.20 15.92 8.12
N LEU A 391 -2.10 15.22 7.84
CA LEU A 391 -0.74 15.77 7.91
C LEU A 391 -0.54 16.96 6.97
N GLN A 392 -0.92 16.82 5.70
CA GLN A 392 -0.84 17.91 4.72
C GLN A 392 -1.66 19.12 5.16
N TYR A 393 -2.89 18.88 5.62
CA TYR A 393 -3.77 19.93 6.09
C TYR A 393 -3.20 20.64 7.32
N ARG A 394 -2.62 19.91 8.29
CA ARG A 394 -1.94 20.52 9.45
C ARG A 394 -0.73 21.35 9.07
N ARG A 395 0.06 20.89 8.11
CA ARG A 395 1.27 21.57 7.65
C ARG A 395 0.97 22.87 6.89
N THR A 396 -0.15 22.92 6.18
CA THR A 396 -0.38 23.95 5.15
C THR A 396 -1.69 24.70 5.27
N GLY A 397 -2.66 24.19 6.04
CA GLY A 397 -4.03 24.68 6.11
C GLY A 397 -4.86 24.45 4.85
N ARG A 398 -4.39 23.62 3.89
CA ARG A 398 -5.06 23.35 2.61
C ARG A 398 -5.27 21.85 2.41
N GLY A 399 -6.36 21.47 1.72
CA GLY A 399 -6.61 20.06 1.40
C GLY A 399 -5.62 19.52 0.36
N MET A 400 -5.30 20.35 -0.65
CA MET A 400 -4.40 20.00 -1.74
C MET A 400 -3.31 21.08 -1.94
N PRO A 401 -2.32 21.20 -1.02
CA PRO A 401 -1.27 22.21 -1.13
C PRO A 401 -0.37 22.01 -2.36
N ALA A 402 0.34 23.06 -2.78
CA ALA A 402 1.29 22.98 -3.90
C ALA A 402 2.47 22.02 -3.60
N GLU A 403 2.91 21.97 -2.35
CA GLU A 403 3.88 20.99 -1.86
C GLU A 403 3.16 20.05 -0.89
N SER A 404 2.98 18.79 -1.25
CA SER A 404 2.43 17.79 -0.33
C SER A 404 3.40 17.48 0.80
N GLY A 405 4.70 17.51 0.49
CA GLY A 405 5.77 17.01 1.33
C GLY A 405 5.55 15.56 1.78
N ILE A 406 4.84 14.78 0.96
CA ILE A 406 4.67 13.33 1.08
C ILE A 406 5.36 12.71 -0.13
N TYR A 407 6.27 11.77 0.11
CA TYR A 407 7.08 11.18 -0.95
C TYR A 407 6.99 9.67 -0.94
N LEU A 408 6.93 9.08 -2.14
CA LEU A 408 7.10 7.66 -2.36
C LEU A 408 8.56 7.42 -2.80
N ASN A 409 9.23 6.42 -2.23
CA ASN A 409 10.62 6.10 -2.53
C ASN A 409 10.76 4.72 -3.20
N PRO A 410 10.93 4.66 -4.53
CA PRO A 410 11.00 3.39 -5.25
C PRO A 410 12.33 2.63 -5.14
N TYR A 411 13.38 3.23 -4.55
CA TYR A 411 14.60 2.52 -4.19
C TYR A 411 14.33 1.52 -3.07
N ILE A 412 13.41 1.86 -2.16
CA ILE A 412 13.03 1.11 -0.97
C ILE A 412 11.85 0.21 -1.31
N ARG A 413 12.09 -1.10 -1.40
CA ARG A 413 11.06 -2.08 -1.76
C ARG A 413 10.92 -3.16 -0.70
N VAL A 414 9.68 -3.40 -0.27
CA VAL A 414 9.32 -4.40 0.74
C VAL A 414 8.38 -5.43 0.12
N ALA A 415 8.24 -6.60 0.74
CA ALA A 415 7.37 -7.64 0.20
C ALA A 415 6.75 -8.52 1.26
N TYR A 416 5.54 -9.02 0.96
CA TYR A 416 4.83 -9.93 1.85
C TYR A 416 5.38 -11.37 1.90
N SER A 417 6.52 -11.64 1.24
CA SER A 417 7.24 -12.90 1.42
C SER A 417 8.73 -12.68 1.15
N GLU A 418 9.57 -13.41 1.88
CA GLU A 418 11.04 -13.39 1.68
C GLU A 418 11.41 -13.76 0.24
N LYS A 419 10.67 -14.71 -0.36
CA LYS A 419 10.85 -15.08 -1.77
C LYS A 419 10.62 -13.88 -2.68
N THR A 420 9.50 -13.18 -2.56
CA THR A 420 9.23 -12.01 -3.40
C THR A 420 10.32 -10.96 -3.20
N LEU A 421 10.68 -10.64 -1.95
CA LEU A 421 11.72 -9.65 -1.62
C LEU A 421 13.04 -9.95 -2.34
N ALA A 422 13.52 -11.19 -2.29
CA ALA A 422 14.75 -11.61 -2.96
C ALA A 422 14.73 -11.43 -4.49
N TRP A 423 13.56 -11.51 -5.11
CA TRP A 423 13.40 -11.33 -6.56
C TRP A 423 13.31 -9.86 -6.99
N LEU A 424 12.97 -8.92 -6.09
CA LEU A 424 12.72 -7.52 -6.47
C LEU A 424 13.95 -6.81 -7.03
N ASN A 425 15.17 -7.18 -6.59
CA ASN A 425 16.42 -6.62 -7.13
C ASN A 425 16.68 -7.04 -8.58
N PHE A 426 16.20 -8.22 -8.97
CA PHE A 426 16.32 -8.70 -10.33
C PHE A 426 15.21 -8.14 -11.23
N ILE A 427 13.95 -8.22 -10.80
CA ILE A 427 12.79 -7.83 -11.62
C ILE A 427 12.71 -6.32 -11.84
N ARG A 428 13.26 -5.50 -10.93
CA ARG A 428 13.29 -4.04 -11.14
C ARG A 428 14.09 -3.63 -12.36
N ARG A 429 15.13 -4.39 -12.73
CA ARG A 429 16.04 -4.01 -13.83
C ARG A 429 15.31 -3.74 -15.16
N PRO A 430 14.52 -4.67 -15.72
CA PRO A 430 13.83 -4.44 -17.00
C PRO A 430 12.50 -3.69 -16.90
N GLU A 431 12.02 -3.33 -15.71
CA GLU A 431 10.63 -2.87 -15.50
C GLU A 431 10.27 -1.59 -16.29
N ARG A 432 11.26 -0.80 -16.73
CA ARG A 432 11.05 0.37 -17.58
C ARG A 432 10.37 0.04 -18.91
N LEU A 433 10.54 -1.18 -19.42
CA LEU A 433 9.82 -1.67 -20.60
C LEU A 433 8.31 -1.66 -20.40
N TYR A 434 7.84 -1.79 -19.15
CA TYR A 434 6.42 -1.81 -18.85
C TYR A 434 5.76 -0.44 -19.03
N SER A 435 6.52 0.66 -19.10
CA SER A 435 5.95 2.00 -19.30
C SER A 435 5.12 2.14 -20.58
N ILE A 436 5.58 1.54 -21.69
CA ILE A 436 4.87 1.53 -22.97
C ILE A 436 3.57 0.72 -22.86
N ILE A 437 3.67 -0.46 -22.25
CA ILE A 437 2.50 -1.33 -22.00
C ILE A 437 1.50 -0.60 -21.11
N HIS A 438 2.00 0.12 -20.11
CA HIS A 438 1.21 0.88 -19.16
C HIS A 438 0.45 2.02 -19.84
N ASP A 439 1.07 2.74 -20.77
CA ASP A 439 0.40 3.83 -21.50
C ASP A 439 -0.72 3.33 -22.41
N ILE A 440 -0.60 2.11 -22.94
CA ILE A 440 -1.64 1.48 -23.75
C ILE A 440 -2.77 0.93 -22.88
N LEU A 441 -2.43 0.17 -21.84
CA LEU A 441 -3.41 -0.60 -21.08
C LEU A 441 -4.26 0.26 -20.14
N ASN A 442 -3.72 1.32 -19.53
CA ASN A 442 -4.51 2.10 -18.56
C ASN A 442 -5.78 2.71 -19.17
N PRO A 443 -5.71 3.43 -20.32
CA PRO A 443 -6.92 3.93 -20.95
C PRO A 443 -7.87 2.80 -21.37
N MET A 444 -7.34 1.66 -21.84
CA MET A 444 -8.14 0.50 -22.25
C MET A 444 -8.96 -0.11 -21.11
N VAL A 445 -8.44 -0.07 -19.88
CA VAL A 445 -9.13 -0.61 -18.70
C VAL A 445 -9.78 0.48 -17.83
N GLY A 446 -9.84 1.73 -18.31
CA GLY A 446 -10.56 2.82 -17.63
C GLY A 446 -9.82 3.51 -16.48
N PHE A 447 -8.48 3.51 -16.48
CA PHE A 447 -7.68 4.26 -15.49
C PHE A 447 -7.24 5.65 -15.98
N PRO A 448 -7.15 6.63 -15.06
CA PRO A 448 -7.56 6.56 -13.66
C PRO A 448 -9.08 6.60 -13.51
N SER A 449 -9.62 5.92 -12.49
CA SER A 449 -11.05 5.98 -12.20
C SER A 449 -11.43 7.39 -11.73
N PRO A 450 -12.62 7.90 -12.11
CA PRO A 450 -13.09 9.19 -11.62
C PRO A 450 -13.29 9.17 -10.10
N ASN A 451 -13.04 10.30 -9.45
CA ASN A 451 -13.37 10.54 -8.06
C ASN A 451 -14.14 11.85 -7.98
N SER A 452 -15.41 11.79 -7.57
CA SER A 452 -16.29 12.96 -7.48
C SER A 452 -15.84 13.97 -6.42
N ARG A 453 -15.09 13.52 -5.40
CA ARG A 453 -14.66 14.35 -4.27
C ARG A 453 -13.22 14.85 -4.38
N LEU A 454 -12.60 14.75 -5.56
CA LEU A 454 -11.19 15.12 -5.77
C LEU A 454 -10.92 16.62 -5.53
N GLY A 455 -11.91 17.47 -5.79
CA GLY A 455 -11.78 18.93 -5.71
C GLY A 455 -12.31 19.55 -4.40
N ASP A 456 -12.73 18.73 -3.44
CA ASP A 456 -13.29 19.23 -2.19
C ASP A 456 -12.21 19.88 -1.31
N GLU A 457 -12.47 21.10 -0.84
CA GLU A 457 -11.61 21.76 0.14
C GLU A 457 -12.16 21.60 1.57
N PRO A 458 -11.31 21.32 2.58
CA PRO A 458 -11.74 21.15 3.95
C PRO A 458 -12.54 22.35 4.49
N GLY A 459 -13.67 22.07 5.14
CA GLY A 459 -14.59 23.08 5.66
C GLY A 459 -15.64 23.57 4.66
N GLN A 460 -15.52 23.23 3.38
CA GLN A 460 -16.55 23.52 2.39
C GLN A 460 -17.80 22.65 2.62
N THR A 461 -18.98 23.24 2.53
CA THR A 461 -20.24 22.50 2.43
C THR A 461 -20.42 22.01 0.99
N VAL A 462 -20.51 20.69 0.81
CA VAL A 462 -20.64 20.02 -0.49
C VAL A 462 -21.92 19.19 -0.48
N THR A 463 -22.65 19.23 -1.58
CA THR A 463 -23.85 18.41 -1.81
C THR A 463 -23.49 17.28 -2.75
N ASP A 464 -23.58 16.04 -2.27
CA ASP A 464 -23.40 14.83 -3.07
C ASP A 464 -24.77 14.28 -3.49
N THR A 465 -24.83 13.68 -4.68
CA THR A 465 -26.02 12.97 -5.15
C THR A 465 -25.77 11.46 -5.03
N VAL A 466 -26.63 10.77 -4.28
CA VAL A 466 -26.53 9.31 -4.05
C VAL A 466 -27.81 8.61 -4.46
N TRP A 467 -27.70 7.34 -4.85
CA TRP A 467 -28.87 6.51 -5.13
C TRP A 467 -29.37 5.88 -3.84
N GLU A 468 -30.68 5.94 -3.60
CA GLU A 468 -31.32 5.26 -2.48
C GLU A 468 -32.39 4.32 -3.00
N TYR A 469 -32.44 3.10 -2.46
CA TYR A 469 -33.50 2.14 -2.81
C TYR A 469 -34.81 2.53 -2.12
N ASP A 470 -35.93 2.44 -2.86
CA ASP A 470 -37.27 2.70 -2.30
C ASP A 470 -37.63 1.64 -1.23
N ASP A 471 -37.13 0.42 -1.40
CA ASP A 471 -37.22 -0.66 -0.42
C ASP A 471 -35.82 -1.26 -0.19
N PRO A 472 -35.08 -0.78 0.83
CA PRO A 472 -33.73 -1.26 1.11
C PRO A 472 -33.66 -2.76 1.38
N ALA A 473 -34.66 -3.35 2.06
CA ALA A 473 -34.64 -4.77 2.39
C ALA A 473 -34.68 -5.64 1.13
N ARG A 474 -35.48 -5.26 0.13
CA ARG A 474 -35.50 -5.93 -1.17
C ARG A 474 -34.31 -5.55 -2.04
N GLY A 475 -33.90 -4.28 -2.05
CA GLY A 475 -32.80 -3.80 -2.90
C GLY A 475 -31.43 -4.40 -2.56
N PHE A 476 -31.17 -4.68 -1.28
CA PHE A 476 -29.93 -5.32 -0.82
C PHE A 476 -29.98 -6.86 -0.80
N ALA A 477 -31.11 -7.48 -1.14
CA ALA A 477 -31.21 -8.93 -1.17
C ALA A 477 -30.25 -9.54 -2.22
N HIS A 478 -29.62 -10.67 -1.90
CA HIS A 478 -28.66 -11.34 -2.80
C HIS A 478 -29.28 -11.69 -4.17
N ASN A 479 -30.59 -11.95 -4.21
CA ASN A 479 -31.37 -12.27 -5.42
C ASN A 479 -32.24 -11.09 -5.91
N ALA A 480 -31.94 -9.85 -5.50
CA ALA A 480 -32.71 -8.66 -5.88
C ALA A 480 -32.82 -8.52 -7.41
N THR A 481 -34.05 -8.44 -7.91
CA THR A 481 -34.35 -8.16 -9.31
C THR A 481 -34.17 -6.68 -9.64
N SER A 482 -34.21 -6.30 -10.92
CA SER A 482 -34.17 -4.89 -11.32
C SER A 482 -35.31 -4.06 -10.71
N ALA A 483 -36.48 -4.68 -10.50
CA ALA A 483 -37.61 -4.02 -9.85
C ALA A 483 -37.38 -3.81 -8.34
N ASP A 484 -36.67 -4.75 -7.69
CA ASP A 484 -36.31 -4.62 -6.28
C ASP A 484 -35.25 -3.53 -6.04
N ARG A 485 -34.47 -3.18 -7.07
CA ARG A 485 -33.47 -2.10 -7.06
C ARG A 485 -34.04 -0.74 -7.50
N ALA A 486 -35.36 -0.62 -7.62
CA ALA A 486 -36.01 0.67 -7.82
C ALA A 486 -35.68 1.62 -6.66
N GLY A 487 -35.58 2.91 -6.99
CA GLY A 487 -35.04 3.91 -6.10
C GLY A 487 -35.11 5.30 -6.69
N HIS A 488 -34.51 6.25 -5.99
CA HIS A 488 -34.44 7.64 -6.39
C HIS A 488 -33.08 8.26 -6.04
N TRP A 489 -32.75 9.36 -6.72
CA TRP A 489 -31.58 10.15 -6.38
C TRP A 489 -31.91 11.05 -5.19
N ALA A 490 -31.08 10.98 -4.14
CA ALA A 490 -31.15 11.81 -2.96
C ALA A 490 -29.92 12.73 -2.90
N GLU A 491 -30.12 13.94 -2.38
CA GLU A 491 -29.04 14.90 -2.13
C GLU A 491 -28.62 14.85 -0.66
N ILE A 492 -27.35 14.58 -0.41
CA ILE A 492 -26.76 14.57 0.93
C ILE A 492 -25.80 15.74 1.03
N THR A 493 -26.03 16.60 2.02
CA THR A 493 -25.14 17.71 2.32
C THR A 493 -24.15 17.30 3.41
N ARG A 494 -22.85 17.51 3.17
CA ARG A 494 -21.79 17.27 4.15
C ARG A 494 -20.79 18.41 4.18
N THR A 495 -20.03 18.50 5.26
CA THR A 495 -18.84 19.34 5.32
C THR A 495 -17.63 18.51 4.90
N ALA A 496 -16.89 18.96 3.89
CA ALA A 496 -15.68 18.29 3.43
C ALA A 496 -14.61 18.27 4.54
N LYS A 497 -14.07 17.08 4.80
CA LYS A 497 -12.92 16.86 5.69
C LYS A 497 -11.64 16.75 4.84
N PRO A 498 -10.44 16.91 5.40
CA PRO A 498 -9.20 16.59 4.68
C PRO A 498 -9.25 15.16 4.12
N GLY A 499 -8.69 14.94 2.92
CA GLY A 499 -8.57 13.61 2.35
C GLY A 499 -9.80 13.11 1.58
N SER A 500 -10.67 14.00 1.08
CA SER A 500 -11.77 13.61 0.18
C SER A 500 -11.31 12.78 -1.04
N TYR A 501 -10.07 12.97 -1.51
CA TYR A 501 -9.44 12.17 -2.56
C TYR A 501 -8.99 10.75 -2.15
N CYS A 502 -9.02 10.44 -0.84
CA CYS A 502 -8.55 9.16 -0.29
C CYS A 502 -9.51 7.99 -0.50
N GLY A 503 -10.76 8.26 -0.81
CA GLY A 503 -11.82 7.25 -0.86
C GLY A 503 -12.58 7.17 -2.16
N GLY A 504 -13.59 6.31 -2.13
CA GLY A 504 -14.58 6.17 -3.20
C GLY A 504 -15.81 5.39 -2.70
N PRO A 505 -16.88 5.32 -3.53
CA PRO A 505 -18.10 4.62 -3.17
C PRO A 505 -17.84 3.13 -2.92
N ASN A 506 -17.89 2.72 -1.65
CA ASN A 506 -17.68 1.36 -1.19
C ASN A 506 -18.19 1.25 0.26
N LEU A 507 -18.40 0.02 0.73
CA LEU A 507 -18.54 -0.28 2.14
C LEU A 507 -17.83 -1.61 2.43
N LEU A 508 -16.83 -1.58 3.30
CA LEU A 508 -16.08 -2.76 3.74
C LEU A 508 -16.40 -3.01 5.21
N VAL A 509 -16.91 -4.20 5.54
CA VAL A 509 -17.36 -4.52 6.89
C VAL A 509 -16.66 -5.76 7.42
N ILE A 510 -16.37 -5.78 8.71
CA ILE A 510 -15.83 -6.96 9.40
C ILE A 510 -16.88 -8.07 9.46
N ASN A 511 -16.45 -9.31 9.25
CA ASN A 511 -17.27 -10.51 9.43
C ASN A 511 -17.31 -10.85 10.91
N ASP A 512 -18.33 -10.36 11.60
CA ASP A 512 -18.53 -10.61 13.04
C ASP A 512 -19.71 -11.54 13.34
N ARG A 513 -20.39 -12.03 12.30
CA ARG A 513 -21.52 -12.97 12.42
C ARG A 513 -21.17 -14.34 11.86
N PRO A 514 -21.76 -15.43 12.40
CA PRO A 514 -21.58 -16.77 11.84
C PRO A 514 -22.02 -16.90 10.38
N GLU A 515 -22.95 -16.05 9.94
CA GLU A 515 -23.55 -16.04 8.60
C GLU A 515 -22.66 -15.39 7.54
N ASP A 516 -21.66 -14.58 7.94
CA ASP A 516 -20.84 -13.77 7.02
C ASP A 516 -19.78 -14.59 6.25
N GLY A 517 -19.68 -15.90 6.52
CA GLY A 517 -18.75 -16.83 5.87
C GLY A 517 -17.35 -16.85 6.50
N GLU A 518 -16.42 -17.59 5.88
CA GLU A 518 -15.06 -17.82 6.42
C GLU A 518 -14.10 -16.63 6.26
N GLY A 519 -14.45 -15.64 5.43
CA GLY A 519 -13.67 -14.42 5.26
C GLY A 519 -13.62 -13.58 6.54
N LYS A 520 -12.66 -12.67 6.66
CA LYS A 520 -12.55 -11.77 7.83
C LYS A 520 -13.33 -10.48 7.69
N TRP A 521 -13.60 -10.11 6.45
CA TRP A 521 -14.39 -8.95 6.09
C TRP A 521 -14.97 -9.21 4.70
N HIS A 522 -16.04 -8.49 4.36
CA HIS A 522 -16.63 -8.53 3.02
C HIS A 522 -17.01 -7.12 2.56
N LYS A 523 -17.30 -7.01 1.25
CA LYS A 523 -17.80 -5.79 0.66
C LYS A 523 -19.33 -5.86 0.59
N ILE A 524 -19.98 -4.81 1.07
CA ILE A 524 -21.41 -4.56 0.79
C ILE A 524 -21.47 -3.65 -0.44
N LEU A 525 -22.32 -4.01 -1.41
CA LEU A 525 -22.50 -3.23 -2.63
C LEU A 525 -23.14 -1.89 -2.29
N VAL A 526 -22.65 -0.82 -2.90
CA VAL A 526 -23.27 0.50 -2.82
C VAL A 526 -24.57 0.46 -3.61
N PRO A 527 -25.65 1.11 -3.15
CA PRO A 527 -26.84 1.31 -3.96
C PRO A 527 -26.51 1.91 -5.33
N GLU A 528 -26.98 1.26 -6.39
CA GLU A 528 -26.80 1.72 -7.76
C GLU A 528 -28.13 1.65 -8.51
N PRO A 529 -28.40 2.59 -9.43
CA PRO A 529 -29.60 2.54 -10.25
C PRO A 529 -29.64 1.26 -11.09
N PRO A 530 -30.83 0.73 -11.42
CA PRO A 530 -30.96 -0.41 -12.32
C PRO A 530 -30.21 -0.16 -13.63
N LYS A 531 -29.42 -1.14 -14.08
CA LYS A 531 -28.77 -1.07 -15.39
C LYS A 531 -29.87 -1.06 -16.46
N ALA A 532 -29.86 -0.02 -17.29
CA ALA A 532 -30.79 0.16 -18.40
C ALA A 532 -30.69 -0.96 -19.45
#